data_AF-A0A839RUL3-F1
#
_entry.id   AF-A0A839RUL3-F1
#
_cell.length_a   1.000
_cell.length_b   1.000
_cell.length_c   1.000
_cell.angle_alpha   90.00
_cell.angle_beta   90.00
_cell.angle_gamma   90.00
#
_symmetry.space_group_name_H-M   'P 1'
#
loop_
_entity.id
_entity.type
_entity.pdbx_description
1 polymer ?
#
loop_
_entity_poly.entity_id
_entity_poly.type
_entity_poly.pdbx_seq_one_letter_code
_entity_poly.pdbx_strand_id
1 'polypeptide(L)' 'MEYDGEHHFTNRGQCTRDVERWNALLHEGWTVIRVTKAQLVPDPSRLITQVRAALGKAGAPV' A
#
# COMPACT_ATOMS: atom_id res chain seq x y z
N MET A 1 -3.75 -2.74 3.41
CA MET A 1 -3.66 -2.57 1.94
C MET A 1 -4.54 -1.39 1.59
N GLU A 2 -3.99 -0.41 0.86
CA GLU A 2 -4.73 0.79 0.45
C GLU A 2 -4.74 0.86 -1.09
N TYR A 3 -5.91 1.14 -1.67
CA TYR A 3 -6.10 1.27 -3.10
C TYR A 3 -6.24 2.75 -3.47
N ASP A 4 -5.26 3.26 -4.21
CA ASP A 4 -5.21 4.66 -4.64
C ASP A 4 -5.58 4.76 -6.14
N GLY A 5 -6.67 5.46 -6.45
CA GLY A 5 -6.94 5.93 -7.81
C GLY A 5 -5.96 7.04 -8.25
N GLU A 6 -5.61 7.12 -9.53
CA GLU A 6 -4.68 8.14 -10.07
C GLU A 6 -5.09 9.60 -9.77
N HIS A 7 -6.38 9.84 -9.53
CA HIS A 7 -6.91 11.19 -9.25
C HIS A 7 -6.61 11.73 -7.84
N HIS A 8 -6.11 10.92 -6.90
CA HIS A 8 -5.89 11.35 -5.51
C HIS A 8 -4.68 12.28 -5.31
N PHE A 9 -3.74 12.33 -6.26
CA PHE A 9 -2.50 13.11 -6.12
C PHE A 9 -2.65 14.62 -6.40
N THR A 10 -3.83 15.10 -6.80
CA THR A 10 -4.02 16.51 -7.19
C THR A 10 -4.39 17.44 -6.03
N ASN A 11 -4.75 16.89 -4.86
CA ASN A 11 -5.11 17.68 -3.68
C ASN A 11 -3.97 17.69 -2.64
N ARG A 12 -3.24 18.81 -2.52
CA ARG A 12 -2.12 18.96 -1.58
C ARG A 12 -2.51 18.67 -0.12
N GLY A 13 -3.73 19.02 0.30
CA GLY A 13 -4.20 18.78 1.67
C GLY A 13 -4.57 17.32 1.95
N GLN A 14 -4.84 16.50 0.92
CA GLN A 14 -4.95 15.05 1.08
C GLN A 14 -3.56 14.42 1.18
N CYS A 15 -2.62 14.84 0.33
CA CYS A 15 -1.26 14.31 0.32
C CYS A 15 -0.55 14.43 1.70
N THR A 16 -0.67 15.57 2.38
CA THR A 16 -0.10 15.74 3.74
C THR A 16 -0.71 14.77 4.74
N ARG A 17 -2.04 14.61 4.73
CA ARG A 17 -2.75 13.71 5.67
C ARG A 17 -2.42 12.24 5.41
N ASP A 18 -2.26 11.87 4.14
CA ASP A 18 -1.89 10.51 3.77
C ASP A 18 -0.47 10.18 4.24
N VAL A 19 0.47 11.12 4.11
CA VAL A 19 1.84 10.98 4.63
C VAL A 19 1.85 10.83 6.16
N GLU A 20 1.10 11.68 6.88
CA GLU A 20 0.98 11.59 8.34
C GLU A 20 0.42 10.23 8.77
N ARG A 21 -0.63 9.76 8.10
CA ARG A 21 -1.25 8.46 8.38
C ARG A 21 -0.29 7.29 8.11
N TRP A 22 0.46 7.32 7.01
CA TRP A 22 1.43 6.26 6.73
C TRP A 22 2.57 6.25 7.75
N ASN A 23 3.05 7.42 8.17
CA ASN A 23 4.07 7.51 9.21
C ASN A 23 3.60 6.91 10.53
N ALA A 24 2.34 7.17 10.93
CA ALA A 24 1.76 6.57 12.13
C ALA A 24 1.69 5.04 12.03
N LEU A 25 1.19 4.51 10.91
CA LEU A 25 1.12 3.06 10.66
C LEU A 25 2.51 2.41 10.71
N LEU A 26 3.50 3.01 10.05
CA LEU A 26 4.87 2.51 10.05
C LEU A 26 5.49 2.52 11.45
N HIS A 27 5.24 3.58 12.23
CA HIS A 27 5.71 3.69 13.62
C HIS A 27 5.10 2.62 14.52
N GLU A 28 3.84 2.26 14.29
CA GLU A 28 3.16 1.15 14.98
C GLU A 28 3.56 -0.25 14.49
N GLY A 29 4.51 -0.34 13.55
CA GLY A 29 5.02 -1.61 13.03
C GLY A 29 4.19 -2.21 11.89
N TRP A 30 3.21 -1.49 11.35
CA TRP A 30 2.45 -1.95 10.21
C TRP A 30 3.27 -1.88 8.93
N THR A 31 3.12 -2.89 8.08
CA THR A 31 3.61 -2.83 6.69
C THR A 31 2.52 -2.25 5.78
N VAL A 32 2.74 -1.05 5.25
CA VAL A 32 1.82 -0.39 4.31
C VAL A 32 2.18 -0.76 2.87
N ILE A 33 1.26 -1.43 2.16
CA ILE A 33 1.34 -1.67 0.71
C ILE A 33 0.27 -0.84 0.04
N ARG A 34 0.70 0.11 -0.81
CA ARG A 34 -0.19 0.91 -1.65
C ARG A 34 -0.25 0.35 -3.06
N VAL A 35 -1.45 0.36 -3.62
CA VAL A 35 -1.75 -0.23 -4.93
C VAL A 35 -2.49 0.79 -5.77
N THR A 36 -2.00 1.03 -6.98
CA THR A 36 -2.74 1.77 -8.00
C THR A 36 -3.36 0.82 -9.03
N LYS A 37 -4.29 1.33 -9.82
CA LYS A 37 -4.92 0.56 -10.92
C LYS A 37 -3.89 -0.04 -11.89
N ALA A 38 -2.80 0.67 -12.16
CA ALA A 38 -1.71 0.22 -13.03
C ALA A 38 -0.96 -1.01 -12.49
N GLN A 39 -1.06 -1.28 -11.18
CA GLN A 39 -0.43 -2.45 -10.54
C GLN A 39 -1.37 -3.66 -10.46
N LEU A 40 -2.65 -3.49 -10.83
CA LEU A 40 -3.64 -4.56 -10.86
C LEU A 40 -3.92 -5.06 -12.28
N VAL A 41 -3.78 -4.20 -13.28
CA VAL A 41 -4.18 -4.47 -14.66
C VAL A 41 -3.00 -4.25 -15.60
N PRO A 42 -2.74 -5.16 -16.56
CA PRO A 42 -3.48 -6.41 -16.80
C PRO A 42 -3.08 -7.57 -15.86
N ASP A 43 -1.95 -7.45 -15.16
CA ASP A 43 -1.37 -8.54 -14.38
C ASP A 43 -1.07 -8.11 -12.93
N PRO A 44 -1.76 -8.69 -11.92
CA PRO A 44 -1.54 -8.39 -10.51
C PRO A 44 -0.41 -9.23 -9.88
N SER A 45 0.30 -10.09 -10.64
CA SER A 45 1.26 -11.06 -10.09
C SER A 45 2.31 -10.40 -9.19
N ARG A 46 2.84 -9.24 -9.60
CA ARG A 46 3.84 -8.49 -8.81
C ARG A 46 3.29 -8.04 -7.45
N LEU A 47 2.03 -7.58 -7.42
CA LEU A 47 1.38 -7.20 -6.17
C LEU A 47 1.19 -8.43 -5.27
N ILE A 48 0.73 -9.54 -5.82
CA ILE A 48 0.53 -10.79 -5.07
C ILE A 48 1.85 -11.24 -4.44
N THR A 49 2.96 -11.22 -5.18
CA THR A 49 4.30 -11.53 -4.64
C THR A 49 4.67 -10.61 -3.48
N GLN A 50 4.43 -9.30 -3.60
CA GLN A 50 4.72 -8.34 -2.54
C GLN A 50 3.89 -8.60 -1.28
N VAL A 51 2.60 -8.89 -1.44
CA VAL A 51 1.70 -9.21 -0.32
C VAL A 51 2.11 -10.49 0.38
N ARG A 52 2.40 -11.56 -0.38
CA ARG A 52 2.89 -12.83 0.19
C ARG A 52 4.19 -12.62 0.96
N ALA A 53 5.14 -11.87 0.42
CA ALA A 53 6.38 -11.57 1.13
C ALA A 53 6.15 -10.80 2.44
N ALA A 54 5.23 -9.83 2.45
CA ALA A 54 4.89 -9.09 3.66
C ALA A 54 4.20 -9.97 4.71
N LEU A 55 3.27 -10.82 4.29
CA LEU A 55 2.59 -11.77 5.16
C LEU A 55 3.55 -12.82 5.75
N GLY A 56 4.48 -13.34 4.95
CA GLY A 56 5.50 -14.28 5.44
C GLY A 56 6.44 -13.64 6.46
N LYS A 57 6.85 -12.38 6.25
CA LYS A 57 7.60 -11.60 7.25
C LYS A 57 6.82 -11.38 8.55
N ALA A 58 5.49 -11.28 8.46
CA ALA A 58 4.61 -11.16 9.62
C ALA A 58 4.28 -12.50 10.30
N GLY A 59 4.81 -13.62 9.80
CA GLY A 59 4.60 -14.96 10.37
C GLY A 59 3.31 -15.66 9.93
N ALA A 60 2.61 -15.13 8.92
CA ALA A 60 1.44 -15.79 8.36
C ALA A 60 1.85 -16.99 7.47
N PRO A 61 1.08 -18.08 7.44
CA PRO A 61 1.31 -19.20 6.53
C PRO A 61 0.84 -18.79 5.13
N VAL A 62 1.79 -18.52 4.22
CA VAL A 62 1.52 -18.02 2.85
C VAL A 62 2.24 -18.78 1.76
#